data_AF-A0A1M6QEB1-F1
#
_entry.id   AF-A0A1M6QEB1-F1
#
_cell.length_a   1.000
_cell.length_b   1.000
_cell.length_c   1.000
_cell.angle_alpha   90.00
_cell.angle_beta   90.00
_cell.angle_gamma   90.00
#
_symmetry.space_group_name_H-M   'P 1'
#
loop_
_entity.id
_entity.type
_entity.pdbx_description
1 polymer ?
#
loop_
_entity_poly.entity_id
_entity_poly.type
_entity_poly.pdbx_seq_one_letter_code
_entity_poly.pdbx_strand_id
1 'polypeptide(L)'
;MTTQSVSRFKLVSHVSGRALSAFGVTFSFLPMLASGAILYFAPKGRLSKQTDWDVLGLDRHEWADIHSVLMTLFVGFSLWHAILHLRVLKSLIFGNKVHHFGHWVEAIVAGVLVLGFMGMAIWHLPPASWVLELSDFFKHSFWVQ
;
A
#
# COMPACT_ATOMS: atom_id res chain seq x y z
N MET A 1 17.98 -60.75 -3.61
CA MET A 1 17.86 -59.87 -2.42
C MET A 1 17.86 -58.43 -2.88
N THR A 2 16.68 -57.83 -2.94
CA THR A 2 16.41 -56.44 -3.36
C THR A 2 16.41 -55.52 -2.15
N THR A 3 17.35 -54.58 -2.06
CA THR A 3 17.32 -53.50 -1.08
C THR A 3 16.80 -52.22 -1.74
N GLN A 4 15.59 -51.82 -1.35
CA GLN A 4 15.03 -50.53 -1.73
C GLN A 4 15.75 -49.40 -0.99
N SER A 5 16.34 -48.49 -1.74
CA SER A 5 16.82 -47.20 -1.23
C SER A 5 15.64 -46.25 -1.11
N VAL A 6 15.12 -46.07 0.10
CA VAL A 6 14.09 -45.08 0.40
C VAL A 6 14.75 -43.70 0.42
N SER A 7 14.65 -42.99 -0.70
CA SER A 7 15.03 -41.58 -0.85
C SER A 7 14.25 -40.73 0.16
N ARG A 8 14.93 -40.26 1.21
CA ARG A 8 14.37 -39.30 2.18
C ARG A 8 14.07 -37.98 1.46
N PHE A 9 12.79 -37.64 1.35
CA PHE A 9 12.34 -36.29 0.99
C PHE A 9 12.87 -35.29 2.03
N LYS A 10 13.99 -34.62 1.73
CA LYS A 10 14.42 -33.42 2.45
C LYS A 10 13.62 -32.23 1.91
N LEU A 11 12.39 -32.08 2.39
CA LEU A 11 11.64 -30.83 2.24
C LEU A 11 12.14 -29.83 3.28
N VAL A 12 13.30 -29.22 3.02
CA VAL A 12 13.71 -28.00 3.72
C VAL A 12 13.43 -26.86 2.75
N SER A 13 12.24 -26.25 2.84
CA SER A 13 11.97 -25.02 2.10
C SER A 13 12.79 -23.91 2.73
N HIS A 14 13.90 -23.51 2.09
CA HIS A 14 14.60 -22.30 2.50
C HIS A 14 13.70 -21.10 2.19
N VAL A 15 13.13 -20.48 3.24
CA VAL A 15 12.38 -19.24 3.10
C VAL A 15 13.34 -18.16 2.59
N SER A 16 13.08 -17.62 1.40
CA SER A 16 13.85 -16.51 0.85
C SER A 16 13.30 -15.19 1.40
N GLY A 17 14.10 -14.45 2.15
CA GLY A 17 13.71 -13.13 2.67
C GLY A 17 13.33 -12.14 1.56
N ARG A 18 13.92 -12.26 0.36
CA ARG A 18 13.55 -11.47 -0.81
C ARG A 18 12.13 -11.79 -1.27
N ALA A 19 11.81 -13.07 -1.43
CA ALA A 19 10.49 -13.53 -1.81
C ALA A 19 9.45 -13.15 -0.74
N LEU A 20 9.77 -13.36 0.54
CA LEU A 20 8.89 -13.00 1.65
C LEU A 20 8.58 -11.50 1.67
N SER A 21 9.58 -10.64 1.50
CA SER A 21 9.35 -9.18 1.45
C SER A 21 8.47 -8.77 0.27
N ALA A 22 8.68 -9.36 -0.92
CA ALA A 22 7.90 -9.04 -2.11
C ALA A 22 6.44 -9.51 -1.97
N PHE A 23 6.21 -10.74 -1.52
CA PHE A 23 4.85 -11.24 -1.26
C PHE A 23 4.19 -10.49 -0.10
N GLY A 24 4.96 -10.13 0.93
CA GLY A 24 4.48 -9.32 2.05
C GLY A 24 3.93 -7.97 1.60
N VAL A 25 4.67 -7.24 0.76
CA VAL A 25 4.18 -5.98 0.15
C VAL A 25 2.91 -6.23 -0.66
N THR A 26 2.90 -7.20 -1.56
CA THR A 26 1.76 -7.47 -2.45
C THR A 26 0.49 -7.86 -1.68
N PHE A 27 0.60 -8.75 -0.69
CA PHE A 27 -0.55 -9.22 0.06
C PHE A 27 -1.03 -8.24 1.12
N SER A 28 -0.17 -7.36 1.64
CA SER A 28 -0.61 -6.27 2.52
C SER A 28 -1.19 -5.09 1.73
N PHE A 29 -0.78 -4.87 0.48
CA PHE A 29 -1.28 -3.79 -0.38
C PHE A 29 -2.79 -3.85 -0.64
N LEU A 30 -3.32 -5.03 -0.97
CA LEU A 30 -4.74 -5.19 -1.32
C LEU A 30 -5.69 -4.86 -0.16
N PRO A 31 -5.57 -5.45 1.05
CA PRO A 31 -6.44 -5.12 2.17
C PRO A 31 -6.20 -3.70 2.70
N MET A 32 -4.98 -3.18 2.57
CA MET A 32 -4.67 -1.77 2.82
C MET A 32 -5.49 -0.85 1.92
N LEU A 33 -5.48 -1.08 0.60
CA LEU A 33 -6.25 -0.31 -0.37
C LEU A 33 -7.76 -0.42 -0.10
N ALA A 34 -8.25 -1.63 0.17
CA ALA A 34 -9.66 -1.88 0.47
C ALA A 34 -10.12 -1.13 1.72
N SER A 35 -9.39 -1.24 2.83
CA SER A 35 -9.71 -0.52 4.07
C SER A 35 -9.63 1.00 3.90
N GLY A 36 -8.66 1.51 3.14
CA GLY A 36 -8.57 2.93 2.80
C GLY A 36 -9.76 3.42 1.97
N ALA A 37 -10.20 2.63 0.99
CA ALA A 37 -11.37 2.93 0.18
C ALA A 37 -12.67 2.93 1.01
N ILE A 38 -12.83 1.97 1.92
CA ILE A 38 -13.97 1.92 2.85
C ILE A 38 -14.01 3.19 3.72
N LEU A 39 -12.89 3.55 4.34
CA LEU A 39 -12.78 4.77 5.16
C LEU A 39 -12.97 6.06 4.37
N TYR A 40 -12.61 6.06 3.09
CA TYR A 40 -12.80 7.19 2.20
C TYR A 40 -14.28 7.52 1.99
N PHE A 41 -15.16 6.52 1.89
CA PHE A 41 -16.61 6.70 1.78
C PHE A 41 -17.35 6.72 3.12
N ALA A 42 -16.74 6.22 4.20
CA ALA A 42 -17.36 6.16 5.52
C ALA A 42 -17.72 7.54 6.09
N PRO A 43 -18.89 7.70 6.73
CA PRO A 43 -19.32 8.98 7.32
C PRO A 43 -18.32 9.50 8.36
N LYS A 44 -18.11 10.82 8.41
CA LYS A 44 -17.16 11.43 9.37
C LYS A 44 -17.81 11.65 10.74
N GLY A 45 -17.08 11.36 11.82
CA GLY A 45 -17.41 11.80 13.18
C GLY A 45 -18.73 11.26 13.74
N ARG A 46 -19.52 12.14 14.39
CA ARG A 46 -20.76 11.78 15.09
C ARG A 46 -21.79 11.10 14.19
N LEU A 47 -21.79 11.40 12.88
CA LEU A 47 -22.70 10.77 11.92
C LEU A 47 -22.54 9.26 11.87
N SER A 48 -21.30 8.74 11.96
CA SER A 48 -21.05 7.29 11.97
C SER A 48 -21.77 6.58 13.12
N LYS A 49 -21.95 7.25 14.26
CA LYS A 49 -22.65 6.70 15.44
C LYS A 49 -24.16 6.88 15.39
N GLN A 50 -24.64 7.84 14.59
CA GLN A 50 -26.07 8.14 14.48
C GLN A 50 -26.75 7.35 13.39
N THR A 51 -26.01 6.95 12.36
CA THR A 51 -26.54 6.20 11.21
C THR A 51 -26.36 4.69 11.34
N ASP A 52 -25.90 4.18 12.50
CA ASP A 52 -25.49 2.79 12.71
C ASP A 52 -24.71 2.23 11.51
N TRP A 53 -23.73 3.00 11.04
CA TRP A 53 -23.01 2.66 9.82
C TRP A 53 -22.10 1.46 10.07
N ASP A 54 -22.30 0.42 9.28
CA ASP A 54 -21.41 -0.73 9.21
C ASP A 54 -21.14 -1.14 7.76
N VAL A 55 -19.98 -1.76 7.57
CA VAL A 55 -19.65 -2.47 6.32
C VAL A 55 -19.05 -3.79 6.72
N LEU A 56 -19.65 -4.89 6.21
CA LEU A 56 -19.29 -6.26 6.59
C LEU A 56 -19.40 -6.53 8.10
N GLY A 57 -20.35 -5.87 8.77
CA GLY A 57 -20.58 -6.01 10.21
C GLY A 57 -19.53 -5.32 11.09
N LEU A 58 -18.69 -4.46 10.50
CA LEU A 58 -17.69 -3.66 11.20
C LEU A 58 -18.02 -2.18 11.08
N ASP A 59 -17.92 -1.46 12.19
CA ASP A 59 -18.12 -0.03 12.22
C ASP A 59 -16.90 0.73 11.67
N ARG A 60 -17.02 2.06 11.54
CA ARG A 60 -15.94 2.91 11.04
C ARG A 60 -14.68 2.86 11.91
N HIS A 61 -14.83 2.75 13.22
CA HIS A 61 -13.70 2.70 14.14
C HIS A 61 -12.92 1.39 13.96
N GLU A 62 -13.61 0.26 13.86
CA GLU A 62 -13.00 -1.04 13.60
C GLU A 62 -12.28 -1.06 12.24
N TRP A 63 -12.87 -0.47 11.20
CA TRP A 63 -12.19 -0.29 9.91
C TRP A 63 -10.95 0.60 10.00
N ALA A 64 -11.00 1.66 10.82
CA ALA A 64 -9.85 2.54 11.05
C ALA A 64 -8.71 1.83 11.78
N ASP A 65 -9.03 0.96 12.74
CA ASP A 65 -8.06 0.15 13.46
C ASP A 65 -7.41 -0.89 12.53
N ILE A 66 -8.21 -1.60 11.73
CA ILE A 66 -7.73 -2.53 10.70
C ILE A 66 -6.80 -1.83 9.72
N HIS A 67 -7.20 -0.67 9.19
CA HIS A 67 -6.39 0.11 8.26
C HIS A 67 -5.05 0.51 8.88
N SER A 68 -5.06 0.97 10.14
CA SER A 68 -3.85 1.42 10.83
C SER A 68 -2.85 0.28 11.06
N VAL A 69 -3.33 -0.91 11.42
CA VAL A 69 -2.49 -2.11 11.57
C VAL A 69 -1.93 -2.55 10.22
N LEU A 70 -2.78 -2.62 9.18
CA LEU A 70 -2.35 -2.96 7.83
C LEU A 70 -1.34 -1.95 7.27
N MET A 71 -1.45 -0.66 7.63
CA MET A 71 -0.53 0.40 7.22
C MET A 71 0.86 0.15 7.78
N THR A 72 0.90 -0.12 9.08
CA THR A 72 2.14 -0.40 9.79
C THR A 72 2.83 -1.63 9.18
N LEU A 73 2.07 -2.68 8.88
CA LEU A 73 2.57 -3.89 8.25
C LEU A 73 3.06 -3.65 6.81
N PHE A 74 2.28 -2.94 5.99
CA PHE A 74 2.63 -2.60 4.60
C PHE A 74 3.89 -1.75 4.52
N VAL A 75 4.01 -0.73 5.37
CA VAL A 75 5.22 0.10 5.49
C VAL A 75 6.41 -0.75 5.91
N GLY A 76 6.25 -1.61 6.91
CA GLY A 76 7.30 -2.53 7.36
C GLY A 76 7.83 -3.43 6.24
N PHE A 77 6.94 -4.11 5.51
CA PHE A 77 7.33 -4.94 4.37
C PHE A 77 7.92 -4.12 3.21
N SER A 78 7.39 -2.92 2.95
CA SER A 78 7.90 -2.04 1.88
C SER A 78 9.31 -1.56 2.17
N LEU A 79 9.60 -1.18 3.42
CA LEU A 79 10.95 -0.80 3.85
C LEU A 79 11.90 -1.99 3.77
N TRP A 80 11.50 -3.16 4.28
CA TRP A 80 12.28 -4.40 4.15
C TRP A 80 12.59 -4.67 2.67
N HIS A 81 11.57 -4.68 1.82
CA HIS A 81 11.69 -4.93 0.40
C HIS A 81 12.66 -3.93 -0.26
N ALA A 82 12.50 -2.64 0.01
CA ALA A 82 13.38 -1.60 -0.51
C ALA A 82 14.83 -1.83 -0.09
N ILE A 83 15.09 -2.13 1.20
CA ILE A 83 16.43 -2.42 1.73
C ILE A 83 17.09 -3.60 1.00
N LEU A 84 16.37 -4.71 0.84
CA LEU A 84 16.90 -5.89 0.13
C LEU A 84 17.13 -5.64 -1.36
N HIS A 85 16.43 -4.67 -1.96
CA HIS A 85 16.48 -4.36 -3.38
C HIS A 85 17.19 -3.02 -3.68
N LEU A 86 17.90 -2.41 -2.73
CA LEU A 86 18.62 -1.13 -2.92
C LEU A 86 19.61 -1.17 -4.08
N ARG A 87 20.27 -2.30 -4.33
CA ARG A 87 21.19 -2.43 -5.48
C ARG A 87 20.47 -2.27 -6.81
N VAL A 88 19.24 -2.80 -6.92
CA VAL A 88 18.41 -2.68 -8.12
C VAL A 88 17.94 -1.23 -8.27
N LEU A 89 17.44 -0.61 -7.19
CA LEU A 89 17.02 0.79 -7.21
C LEU A 89 18.17 1.74 -7.60
N LYS A 90 19.37 1.55 -7.02
CA LYS A 90 20.55 2.33 -7.38
C LYS A 90 20.93 2.15 -8.84
N SER A 91 20.90 0.90 -9.34
CA SER A 91 21.15 0.62 -10.75
C SER A 91 20.12 1.25 -11.68
N LEU A 92 18.86 1.38 -11.25
CA LEU A 92 17.81 2.01 -12.05
C LEU A 92 18.03 3.51 -12.15
N ILE A 93 18.40 4.16 -11.04
CA ILE A 93 18.59 5.61 -10.97
C ILE A 93 19.90 6.04 -11.65
N PHE A 94 21.01 5.39 -11.31
CA PHE A 94 22.36 5.82 -11.73
C PHE A 94 22.93 5.02 -12.90
N GLY A 95 22.22 4.02 -13.39
CA GLY A 95 22.72 3.09 -14.40
C GLY A 95 23.64 2.02 -13.80
N ASN A 96 24.12 1.14 -14.66
CA ASN A 96 25.08 0.10 -14.34
C ASN A 96 26.10 -0.08 -15.48
N LYS A 97 27.02 -1.03 -15.32
CA LYS A 97 28.08 -1.31 -16.31
C LYS A 97 27.56 -1.71 -17.71
N VAL A 98 26.30 -2.15 -17.81
CA VAL A 98 25.65 -2.57 -19.06
C VAL A 98 24.79 -1.43 -19.63
N HIS A 99 24.03 -0.75 -18.79
CA HIS A 99 23.24 0.44 -19.13
C HIS A 99 23.79 1.67 -18.41
N HIS A 100 24.66 2.42 -19.11
CA HIS A 100 25.37 3.56 -18.53
C HIS A 100 24.46 4.76 -18.25
N PHE A 101 23.37 4.92 -19.00
CA PHE A 101 22.37 5.96 -18.76
C PHE A 101 21.32 5.44 -17.76
N GLY A 102 21.36 5.95 -16.53
CA GLY A 102 20.32 5.72 -15.53
C GLY A 102 19.11 6.65 -15.70
N HIS A 103 18.01 6.30 -15.05
CA HIS A 103 16.72 7.00 -15.11
C HIS A 103 16.57 8.07 -14.01
N TRP A 104 17.60 8.89 -13.80
CA TRP A 104 17.62 9.88 -12.72
C TRP A 104 16.66 11.06 -12.98
N VAL A 105 16.44 11.42 -14.24
CA VAL A 105 15.46 12.47 -14.62
C VAL A 105 14.06 11.99 -14.29
N GLU A 106 13.72 10.75 -14.67
CA GLU A 106 12.43 10.12 -14.37
C GLU A 106 12.21 10.00 -12.86
N ALA A 107 13.25 9.68 -12.09
CA ALA A 107 13.20 9.68 -10.63
C ALA A 107 12.90 11.07 -10.04
N ILE A 108 13.54 12.13 -10.57
CA ILE A 108 13.26 13.51 -10.17
C ILE A 108 11.84 13.92 -10.56
N VAL A 109 11.42 13.63 -11.79
CA VAL A 109 10.06 13.94 -12.27
C VAL A 109 9.03 13.24 -11.39
N ALA A 110 9.22 11.96 -11.08
CA ALA A 110 8.34 11.22 -10.17
C ALA A 110 8.31 11.86 -8.77
N GLY A 111 9.46 12.23 -8.22
CA GLY A 111 9.54 12.90 -6.92
C GLY A 111 8.84 14.26 -6.90
N VAL A 112 9.07 15.09 -7.93
CA VAL A 112 8.41 16.39 -8.10
C VAL A 112 6.90 16.23 -8.25
N LEU A 113 6.44 15.23 -9.01
CA LEU A 113 5.01 14.95 -9.14
C LEU A 113 4.40 14.59 -7.78
N VAL A 114 5.00 13.67 -7.02
CA VAL A 114 4.50 13.28 -5.68
C VAL A 114 4.44 14.48 -4.74
N LEU A 115 5.52 15.26 -4.66
CA LEU A 115 5.57 16.47 -3.82
C LEU A 115 4.58 17.54 -4.30
N GLY A 116 4.40 17.68 -5.61
CA GLY A 116 3.43 18.57 -6.23
C GLY A 116 2.00 18.19 -5.83
N PHE A 117 1.62 16.92 -5.94
CA PHE A 117 0.32 16.42 -5.50
C PHE A 117 0.09 16.61 -4.00
N MET A 118 1.12 16.41 -3.18
CA MET A 118 1.05 16.69 -1.74
C MET A 118 0.81 18.18 -1.46
N GLY A 119 1.52 19.08 -2.15
CA GLY A 119 1.29 20.53 -2.05
C GLY A 119 -0.10 20.94 -2.52
N MET A 120 -0.57 20.39 -3.65
CA MET A 120 -1.93 20.63 -4.15
C MET A 120 -3.00 20.19 -3.16
N ALA A 121 -2.79 19.06 -2.45
CA ALA A 121 -3.71 18.62 -1.41
C ALA A 121 -3.77 19.60 -0.22
N ILE A 122 -2.62 20.17 0.19
CA ILE A 122 -2.54 21.16 1.29
C ILE A 122 -3.24 22.47 0.91
N TRP A 123 -3.07 22.93 -0.33
CA TRP A 123 -3.68 24.18 -0.82
C TRP A 123 -5.05 24.00 -1.46
N HIS A 124 -5.63 22.79 -1.39
CA HIS A 124 -6.92 22.46 -2.01
C HIS A 124 -7.00 22.82 -3.51
N LEU A 125 -5.92 22.58 -4.25
CA LEU A 125 -5.83 22.85 -5.69
C LEU A 125 -6.20 21.61 -6.53
N PRO A 126 -6.80 21.79 -7.72
CA PRO A 126 -7.03 20.68 -8.65
C PRO A 126 -5.69 20.17 -9.24
N PRO A 127 -5.57 18.87 -9.58
CA PRO A 127 -6.60 17.83 -9.49
C PRO A 127 -6.70 17.14 -8.12
N ALA A 128 -5.84 17.48 -7.14
CA ALA A 128 -5.87 16.85 -5.82
C ALA A 128 -7.20 17.13 -5.07
N SER A 129 -7.75 18.33 -5.22
CA SER A 129 -9.04 18.71 -4.62
C SER A 129 -10.20 17.85 -5.13
N TRP A 130 -10.19 17.40 -6.39
CA TRP A 130 -11.27 16.58 -6.96
C TRP A 130 -11.48 15.28 -6.19
N VAL A 131 -10.40 14.68 -5.68
CA VAL A 131 -10.49 13.51 -4.81
C VAL A 131 -11.18 13.89 -3.49
N LEU A 132 -10.78 14.98 -2.86
CA LEU A 132 -11.40 15.40 -1.60
C LEU A 132 -12.89 15.75 -1.77
N GLU A 133 -13.22 16.49 -2.83
CA GLU A 133 -14.59 16.87 -3.20
C GLU A 133 -15.47 15.66 -3.50
N LEU A 134 -14.93 14.63 -4.17
CA LEU A 134 -15.63 13.38 -4.41
C LEU A 134 -16.02 12.71 -3.08
N SER A 135 -15.09 12.62 -2.13
CA SER A 135 -15.37 12.06 -0.80
C SER A 135 -16.47 12.84 -0.08
N ASP A 136 -16.39 14.17 -0.12
CA ASP A 136 -17.36 15.04 0.56
C ASP A 136 -18.74 15.00 -0.11
N PHE A 137 -18.80 14.94 -1.45
CA PHE A 137 -20.05 14.74 -2.20
C PHE A 137 -20.77 13.46 -1.74
N PHE A 138 -20.08 12.33 -1.72
CA PHE A 138 -20.67 11.07 -1.23
C PHE A 138 -21.14 11.20 0.22
N LYS A 139 -20.36 11.86 1.07
CA LYS A 139 -20.72 11.99 2.49
C LYS A 139 -21.95 12.85 2.71
N HIS A 140 -22.07 13.95 1.96
CA HIS A 140 -23.24 14.81 2.02
C HIS A 140 -24.49 14.14 1.42
N SER A 141 -24.38 13.47 0.26
CA SER A 141 -25.54 12.88 -0.41
C SER A 141 -26.13 11.66 0.32
N PHE A 142 -25.29 10.83 0.95
CA PHE A 142 -25.73 9.56 1.54
C PHE A 142 -25.87 9.59 3.06
N TRP A 143 -25.10 10.42 3.78
CA TRP A 143 -25.05 10.37 5.25
C TRP A 143 -25.60 11.62 5.95
N VAL A 144 -25.68 12.76 5.26
CA VAL A 144 -26.26 13.99 5.79
C VAL A 144 -27.62 14.20 5.11
N GLN A 145 -28.65 13.54 5.63
CA GLN A 145 -30.05 13.83 5.29
C GLN A 145 -30.70 14.62 6.41
#